data_AF-A0A4R9JP59-F1
#
_entry.id   AF-A0A4R9JP59-F1
#
_cell.length_a   1.000
_cell.length_b   1.000
_cell.length_c   1.000
_cell.angle_alpha   90.00
_cell.angle_beta   90.00
_cell.angle_gamma   90.00
#
_symmetry.space_group_name_H-M   'P 1'
#
loop_
_entity.id
_entity.type
_entity.pdbx_description
1 polymer ?
#
loop_
_entity_poly.entity_id
_entity_poly.type
_entity_poly.pdbx_seq_one_letter_code
_entity_poly.pdbx_strand_id
1 'polypeptide(L)'
;MTSIFVFTLACSRGKAMVVTAESGLRFHTEPKLDATVLELLPNGTHVKVLQAEGPQATIDNITANWIEAEVHEKKGWLFGGYLSEDPVLLEKTDQCLQQTGKAWFQDRCVNEKIAQFLITEPVLFGWCGAQNYHFKHNRKIYIEGMYVPDPFFTSWEIREDQLWIRTRSELSDPKSLVSCQITFQENVVIKTCPPDRDGVVYPSKYKKDKGNTYHFIGECGL
;
A
#
# COMPACT_ATOMS: atom_id res chain seq x y z
N MET A 1 16.26 29.25 48.11
CA MET A 1 16.70 28.85 46.75
C MET A 1 16.17 27.46 46.49
N THR A 2 15.07 27.35 45.75
CA THR A 2 14.40 26.08 45.47
C THR A 2 14.97 25.55 44.14
N SER A 3 15.87 24.57 44.21
CA SER A 3 16.41 23.92 43.01
C SER A 3 15.33 23.08 42.34
N ILE A 4 14.90 23.51 41.16
CA ILE A 4 14.08 22.72 40.24
C ILE A 4 15.01 21.74 39.54
N PHE A 5 14.93 20.46 39.90
CA PHE A 5 15.54 19.38 39.15
C PHE A 5 14.70 19.12 37.90
N VAL A 6 15.18 19.57 36.75
CA VAL A 6 14.63 19.20 35.45
C VAL A 6 15.11 17.78 35.15
N PHE A 7 14.25 16.79 35.39
CA PHE A 7 14.45 15.43 34.89
C PHE A 7 14.27 15.46 33.37
N THR A 8 15.38 15.51 32.65
CA THR A 8 15.40 15.13 31.23
C THR A 8 15.05 13.65 31.14
N LEU A 9 13.81 13.33 30.73
CA LEU A 9 13.47 11.99 30.28
C LEU A 9 14.33 11.69 29.04
N ALA A 10 15.44 10.99 29.24
CA ALA A 10 16.15 10.33 28.16
C ALA A 10 15.28 9.17 27.68
N CYS A 11 14.41 9.44 26.71
CA CYS A 11 13.69 8.41 25.98
C CYS A 11 14.75 7.55 25.27
N SER A 12 15.00 6.33 25.74
CA SER A 12 15.83 5.39 25.00
C SER A 12 15.08 5.06 23.72
N ARG A 13 15.47 5.70 22.60
CA ARG A 13 14.97 5.33 21.28
C ARG A 13 15.41 3.89 21.02
N GLY A 14 14.45 2.96 21.08
CA GLY A 14 14.65 1.60 20.58
C GLY A 14 15.16 1.66 19.13
N LYS A 15 15.94 0.67 18.73
CA LYS A 15 16.50 0.58 17.39
C LYS A 15 15.35 0.57 16.38
N ALA A 16 15.37 1.47 15.39
CA ALA A 16 14.35 1.53 14.34
C ALA A 16 14.86 0.84 13.08
N MET A 17 13.96 0.16 12.37
CA MET A 17 14.21 -0.38 11.03
C MET A 17 13.05 -0.01 10.10
N VAL A 18 13.25 -0.21 8.80
CA VAL A 18 12.23 0.02 7.77
C VAL A 18 11.99 -1.25 6.98
N VAL A 19 10.73 -1.54 6.65
CA VAL A 19 10.36 -2.64 5.75
C VAL A 19 10.83 -2.37 4.33
N THR A 20 11.56 -3.31 3.72
CA THR A 20 12.07 -3.19 2.33
C THR A 20 11.38 -4.09 1.32
N ALA A 21 10.55 -5.05 1.75
CA ALA A 21 9.82 -5.93 0.83
C ALA A 21 8.83 -5.15 -0.04
N GLU A 22 8.99 -5.18 -1.36
CA GLU A 22 8.11 -4.47 -2.31
C GLU A 22 6.64 -4.92 -2.22
N SER A 23 6.43 -6.22 -2.02
CA SER A 23 5.11 -6.83 -1.83
C SER A 23 4.55 -6.70 -0.41
N GLY A 24 5.26 -5.99 0.45
CA GLY A 24 5.01 -5.96 1.88
C GLY A 24 5.62 -7.09 2.67
N LEU A 25 5.65 -6.89 3.98
CA LEU A 25 6.20 -7.84 4.94
C LEU A 25 5.12 -8.29 5.92
N ARG A 26 4.93 -9.61 6.03
CA ARG A 26 3.97 -10.19 6.97
C ARG A 26 4.51 -10.08 8.39
N PHE A 27 3.69 -9.52 9.28
CA PHE A 27 3.93 -9.42 10.71
C PHE A 27 3.26 -10.59 11.42
N HIS A 28 4.03 -11.46 12.05
CA HIS A 28 3.56 -12.73 12.59
C HIS A 28 3.44 -12.72 14.12
N THR A 29 2.63 -13.60 14.69
CA THR A 29 2.57 -13.82 16.14
C THR A 29 3.79 -14.55 16.69
N GLU A 30 4.48 -15.34 15.86
CA GLU A 30 5.64 -16.17 16.22
C GLU A 30 6.70 -16.09 15.10
N PRO A 31 8.00 -16.37 15.39
CA PRO A 31 9.09 -16.27 14.43
C PRO A 31 9.14 -17.45 13.44
N LYS A 32 8.08 -17.65 12.67
CA LYS A 32 7.94 -18.72 11.66
C LYS A 32 6.93 -18.37 10.57
N LEU A 33 7.09 -18.96 9.38
CA LEU A 33 6.30 -18.61 8.18
C LEU A 33 4.82 -19.00 8.26
N ASP A 34 4.50 -20.06 8.99
CA ASP A 34 3.15 -20.63 9.14
C ASP A 34 2.40 -20.07 10.35
N ALA A 35 3.02 -19.16 11.12
CA ALA A 35 2.36 -18.48 12.22
C ALA A 35 1.27 -17.53 11.74
N THR A 36 0.30 -17.28 12.61
CA THR A 36 -0.77 -16.31 12.38
C THR A 36 -0.22 -14.95 11.98
N VAL A 37 -0.71 -14.40 10.87
CA VAL A 37 -0.35 -13.07 10.40
C VAL A 37 -1.22 -12.03 11.12
N LEU A 38 -0.58 -11.17 11.90
CA LEU A 38 -1.20 -10.01 12.56
C LEU A 38 -1.55 -8.92 11.55
N GLU A 39 -0.64 -8.65 10.62
CA GLU A 39 -0.74 -7.54 9.66
C GLU A 39 0.18 -7.77 8.45
N LEU A 40 -0.14 -7.16 7.32
CA LEU A 40 0.75 -7.06 6.16
C LEU A 40 1.25 -5.61 6.06
N LEU A 41 2.54 -5.42 6.36
CA LEU A 41 3.14 -4.09 6.47
C LEU A 41 3.65 -3.59 5.11
N PRO A 42 3.28 -2.37 4.69
CA PRO A 42 3.87 -1.64 3.57
C PRO A 42 5.39 -1.64 3.52
N ASN A 43 5.96 -1.71 2.31
CA ASN A 43 7.31 -1.22 2.06
C ASN A 43 7.40 0.22 2.61
N GLY A 44 8.42 0.52 3.40
CA GLY A 44 8.53 1.83 4.05
C GLY A 44 7.90 1.91 5.43
N THR A 45 7.29 0.84 5.97
CA THR A 45 6.79 0.89 7.34
C THR A 45 7.93 0.97 8.35
N HIS A 46 7.85 1.93 9.28
CA HIS A 46 8.73 2.01 10.45
C HIS A 46 8.41 0.91 11.44
N VAL A 47 9.46 0.24 11.91
CA VAL A 47 9.35 -0.81 12.92
C VAL A 47 10.27 -0.48 14.09
N LYS A 48 9.73 -0.56 15.30
CA LYS A 48 10.51 -0.42 16.53
C LYS A 48 10.99 -1.79 16.94
N VAL A 49 12.28 -2.04 16.87
CA VAL A 49 12.88 -3.33 17.24
C VAL A 49 12.87 -3.47 18.76
N LEU A 50 12.31 -4.60 19.22
CA LEU A 50 12.33 -5.03 20.61
C LEU A 50 13.47 -6.02 20.85
N GLN A 51 13.65 -6.98 19.93
CA GLN A 51 14.74 -7.97 19.96
C GLN A 51 15.21 -8.29 18.54
N ALA A 52 16.51 -8.13 18.27
CA ALA A 52 17.11 -8.39 16.95
C ALA A 52 17.69 -9.82 16.80
N GLU A 53 17.83 -10.55 17.91
CA GLU A 53 18.49 -11.86 17.97
C GLU A 53 17.44 -12.97 18.15
N GLY A 54 16.42 -12.99 17.30
CA GLY A 54 15.48 -14.10 17.24
C GLY A 54 16.03 -15.31 16.49
N PRO A 55 15.22 -16.37 16.35
CA PRO A 55 15.60 -17.57 15.58
C PRO A 55 16.02 -17.22 14.16
N GLN A 56 17.03 -17.92 13.63
CA GLN A 56 17.45 -17.77 12.25
C GLN A 56 16.58 -18.63 11.32
N ALA A 57 16.26 -18.11 10.14
CA ALA A 57 15.58 -18.86 9.08
C ALA A 57 16.16 -18.50 7.71
N THR A 58 15.94 -19.37 6.73
CA THR A 58 16.21 -19.07 5.33
C THR A 58 14.88 -19.02 4.58
N ILE A 59 14.55 -17.84 4.04
CA ILE A 59 13.29 -17.55 3.34
C ILE A 59 13.66 -16.84 2.05
N ASP A 60 13.14 -17.29 0.91
CA ASP A 60 13.46 -16.74 -0.42
C ASP A 60 14.97 -16.67 -0.71
N ASN A 61 15.73 -17.68 -0.25
CA ASN A 61 17.19 -17.77 -0.30
C ASN A 61 17.94 -16.66 0.48
N ILE A 62 17.25 -15.95 1.37
CA ILE A 62 17.85 -14.99 2.30
C ILE A 62 17.92 -15.65 3.66
N THR A 63 19.10 -15.71 4.26
CA THR A 63 19.29 -16.20 5.63
C THR A 63 19.38 -15.01 6.59
N ALA A 64 18.43 -14.91 7.52
CA ALA A 64 18.38 -13.83 8.50
C ALA A 64 17.67 -14.26 9.79
N ASN A 65 17.81 -13.45 10.83
CA ASN A 65 17.07 -13.64 12.08
C ASN A 65 15.65 -13.10 11.95
N TRP A 66 14.72 -13.75 12.64
CA TRP A 66 13.45 -13.13 12.98
C TRP A 66 13.69 -12.02 14.01
N ILE A 67 12.99 -10.91 13.82
CA ILE A 67 13.11 -9.70 14.64
C ILE A 67 11.79 -9.53 15.38
N GLU A 68 11.83 -9.48 16.71
CA GLU A 68 10.67 -9.08 17.50
C GLU A 68 10.56 -7.56 17.43
N ALA A 69 9.39 -7.06 17.04
CA ALA A 69 9.16 -5.65 16.82
C ALA A 69 7.79 -5.20 17.33
N GLU A 70 7.68 -3.90 17.55
CA GLU A 70 6.45 -3.20 17.85
C GLU A 70 6.08 -2.33 16.64
N VAL A 71 4.87 -2.53 16.12
CA VAL A 71 4.30 -1.80 14.98
C VAL A 71 2.83 -1.52 15.28
N HIS A 72 2.39 -0.26 15.16
CA HIS A 72 1.01 0.16 15.46
C HIS A 72 0.51 -0.37 16.82
N GLU A 73 1.34 -0.27 17.87
CA GLU A 73 1.06 -0.75 19.24
C GLU A 73 0.91 -2.28 19.39
N LYS A 74 1.13 -3.05 18.32
CA LYS A 74 1.14 -4.51 18.35
C LYS A 74 2.57 -5.03 18.42
N LYS A 75 2.77 -6.11 19.16
CA LYS A 75 4.06 -6.83 19.23
C LYS A 75 3.98 -8.13 18.45
N GLY A 76 5.07 -8.50 17.80
CA GLY A 76 5.15 -9.70 16.98
C GLY A 76 6.50 -9.83 16.30
N TRP A 77 6.55 -10.64 15.25
CA TRP A 77 7.78 -11.07 14.59
C TRP A 77 7.79 -10.72 13.10
N LEU A 78 8.91 -10.19 12.64
CA LEU A 78 9.20 -9.87 11.24
C LEU A 78 10.44 -10.62 10.79
N PHE A 79 10.45 -11.11 9.55
CA PHE A 79 11.67 -11.70 9.01
C PHE A 79 12.69 -10.60 8.69
N GLY A 80 13.84 -10.62 9.37
CA GLY A 80 14.85 -9.56 9.29
C GLY A 80 15.49 -9.39 7.92
N GLY A 81 15.40 -10.40 7.04
CA GLY A 81 15.89 -10.31 5.66
C GLY A 81 15.18 -9.24 4.81
N TYR A 82 14.02 -8.77 5.27
CA TYR A 82 13.22 -7.71 4.64
C TYR A 82 13.13 -6.42 5.47
N LEU A 83 14.08 -6.22 6.38
CA LEU A 83 14.23 -5.01 7.17
C LEU A 83 15.57 -4.34 6.87
N SER A 84 15.59 -3.01 6.88
CA SER A 84 16.81 -2.22 6.68
C SER A 84 17.04 -1.24 7.81
N GLU A 85 18.31 -1.07 8.16
CA GLU A 85 18.84 -0.06 9.09
C GLU A 85 19.53 1.08 8.34
N ASP A 86 19.40 1.13 7.02
CA ASP A 86 20.00 2.19 6.20
C ASP A 86 19.55 3.57 6.71
N PRO A 87 20.48 4.40 7.23
CA PRO A 87 20.15 5.72 7.77
C PRO A 87 19.45 6.62 6.75
N VAL A 88 19.76 6.48 5.46
CA VAL A 88 19.15 7.28 4.39
C VAL A 88 17.69 6.90 4.20
N LEU A 89 17.36 5.61 4.27
CA LEU A 89 15.97 5.13 4.17
C LEU A 89 15.17 5.50 5.41
N LEU A 90 15.78 5.36 6.60
CA LEU A 90 15.17 5.79 7.86
C LEU A 90 14.83 7.29 7.83
N GLU A 91 15.78 8.14 7.42
CA GLU A 91 15.55 9.58 7.34
C GLU A 91 14.42 9.95 6.37
N LYS A 92 14.44 9.39 5.15
CA LYS A 92 13.38 9.63 4.15
C LYS A 92 12.00 9.21 4.66
N THR A 93 11.95 8.08 5.36
CA THR A 93 10.71 7.55 5.91
C THR A 93 10.22 8.40 7.07
N ASP A 94 11.10 8.80 8.00
CA ASP A 94 10.79 9.72 9.09
C ASP A 94 10.25 11.07 8.57
N GLN A 95 10.88 11.65 7.55
CA GLN A 95 10.41 12.89 6.91
C GLN A 95 9.00 12.74 6.32
N CYS A 96 8.68 11.55 5.78
CA CYS A 96 7.35 11.27 5.27
C CYS A 96 6.32 11.14 6.40
N LEU A 97 6.65 10.38 7.45
CA LEU A 97 5.75 10.10 8.57
C LEU A 97 5.45 11.32 9.46
N GLN A 98 6.28 12.37 9.39
CA GLN A 98 5.97 13.67 10.02
C GLN A 98 4.73 14.35 9.42
N GLN A 99 4.30 13.95 8.22
CA GLN A 99 3.10 14.46 7.57
C GLN A 99 1.90 13.57 7.93
N THR A 100 0.85 14.17 8.47
CA THR A 100 -0.36 13.44 8.89
C THR A 100 -0.98 12.64 7.74
N GLY A 101 -1.25 11.35 7.97
CA GLY A 101 -1.93 10.47 7.00
C GLY A 101 -1.04 10.04 5.83
N LYS A 102 0.28 10.15 5.96
CA LYS A 102 1.25 9.69 4.96
C LYS A 102 1.91 8.37 5.33
N ALA A 103 2.32 7.64 4.31
CA ALA A 103 3.20 6.49 4.41
C ALA A 103 4.28 6.57 3.32
N TRP A 104 5.47 6.08 3.62
CA TRP A 104 6.47 5.80 2.59
C TRP A 104 6.05 4.56 1.82
N PHE A 105 6.13 4.57 0.50
CA PHE A 105 5.79 3.44 -0.36
C PHE A 105 6.56 3.53 -1.68
N GLN A 106 7.23 2.44 -2.07
CA GLN A 106 7.89 2.25 -3.37
C GLN A 106 8.99 3.24 -3.76
N ASP A 107 9.42 4.16 -2.88
CA ASP A 107 10.41 5.26 -3.08
C ASP A 107 9.87 6.68 -2.85
N ARG A 108 8.62 6.80 -2.41
CA ARG A 108 7.96 8.10 -2.28
C ARG A 108 6.99 8.18 -1.11
N CYS A 109 6.73 9.39 -0.67
CA CYS A 109 5.74 9.68 0.35
C CYS A 109 4.34 9.80 -0.30
N VAL A 110 3.38 9.02 0.18
CA VAL A 110 2.03 8.90 -0.38
C VAL A 110 0.99 8.87 0.74
N ASN A 111 -0.28 9.05 0.40
CA ASN A 111 -1.37 8.81 1.34
C ASN A 111 -1.33 7.36 1.88
N GLU A 112 -1.44 7.19 3.21
CA GLU A 112 -1.35 5.88 3.86
C GLU A 112 -2.39 4.87 3.34
N LYS A 113 -3.60 5.35 2.98
CA LYS A 113 -4.66 4.50 2.44
C LYS A 113 -4.33 4.01 1.04
N ILE A 114 -3.60 4.81 0.25
CA ILE A 114 -3.09 4.39 -1.07
C ILE A 114 -2.04 3.29 -0.89
N ALA A 115 -1.07 3.48 0.01
CA ALA A 115 -0.05 2.47 0.28
C ALA A 115 -0.69 1.15 0.73
N GLN A 116 -1.63 1.22 1.68
CA GLN A 116 -2.37 0.06 2.19
C GLN A 116 -3.27 -0.59 1.14
N PHE A 117 -3.85 0.19 0.23
CA PHE A 117 -4.60 -0.34 -0.90
C PHE A 117 -3.68 -1.13 -1.82
N LEU A 118 -2.59 -0.52 -2.30
CA LEU A 118 -1.73 -1.09 -3.34
C LEU A 118 -0.96 -2.33 -2.89
N ILE A 119 -0.52 -2.40 -1.64
CA ILE A 119 0.19 -3.57 -1.11
C ILE A 119 -0.67 -4.85 -1.10
N THR A 120 -1.98 -4.70 -1.08
CA THR A 120 -2.88 -5.85 -1.04
C THR A 120 -3.13 -6.46 -2.42
N GLU A 121 -2.50 -5.96 -3.49
CA GLU A 121 -2.85 -6.30 -4.88
C GLU A 121 -4.37 -6.35 -5.12
N PRO A 122 -5.07 -5.24 -4.88
CA PRO A 122 -6.52 -5.26 -4.78
C PRO A 122 -7.17 -5.62 -6.11
N VAL A 123 -8.34 -6.25 -6.00
CA VAL A 123 -9.21 -6.52 -7.15
C VAL A 123 -10.44 -5.62 -7.06
N LEU A 124 -10.60 -4.71 -8.02
CA LEU A 124 -11.81 -3.90 -8.15
C LEU A 124 -12.79 -4.58 -9.11
N PHE A 125 -13.94 -5.00 -8.62
CA PHE A 125 -15.06 -5.53 -9.41
C PHE A 125 -15.99 -4.39 -9.81
N GLY A 126 -16.14 -4.07 -11.10
CA GLY A 126 -17.12 -3.05 -11.49
C GLY A 126 -17.09 -2.58 -12.94
N TRP A 127 -18.29 -2.25 -13.43
CA TRP A 127 -18.63 -1.94 -14.83
C TRP A 127 -18.08 -0.60 -15.31
N CYS A 128 -17.12 -0.68 -16.23
CA CYS A 128 -16.73 0.30 -17.26
C CYS A 128 -15.79 -0.48 -18.22
N GLY A 129 -16.33 -1.33 -19.10
CA GLY A 129 -15.55 -2.08 -20.11
C GLY A 129 -14.62 -3.20 -19.59
N ALA A 130 -14.66 -3.55 -18.30
CA ALA A 130 -13.88 -4.61 -17.67
C ALA A 130 -14.70 -5.27 -16.56
N GLN A 131 -14.47 -6.56 -16.28
CA GLN A 131 -15.09 -7.24 -15.14
C GLN A 131 -14.27 -7.01 -13.86
N ASN A 132 -12.94 -7.20 -13.95
CA ASN A 132 -12.03 -7.10 -12.81
C ASN A 132 -10.79 -6.28 -13.15
N TYR A 133 -10.37 -5.39 -12.25
CA TYR A 133 -9.08 -4.71 -12.29
C TYR A 133 -8.18 -5.28 -11.18
N HIS A 134 -7.11 -5.97 -11.56
CA HIS A 134 -6.14 -6.58 -10.67
C HIS A 134 -4.90 -5.69 -10.57
N PHE A 135 -4.72 -5.03 -9.43
CA PHE A 135 -3.56 -4.17 -9.21
C PHE A 135 -2.36 -5.01 -8.82
N LYS A 136 -1.22 -4.80 -9.49
CA LYS A 136 0.05 -5.46 -9.15
C LYS A 136 1.05 -4.45 -8.60
N HIS A 137 1.93 -4.93 -7.73
CA HIS A 137 3.00 -4.13 -7.14
C HIS A 137 3.90 -3.48 -8.19
N ASN A 138 4.11 -4.13 -9.34
CA ASN A 138 4.95 -3.61 -10.44
C ASN A 138 4.30 -2.49 -11.29
N ARG A 139 3.32 -1.75 -10.73
CA ARG A 139 2.57 -0.67 -11.39
C ARG A 139 1.72 -1.10 -12.60
N LYS A 140 1.54 -2.40 -12.79
CA LYS A 140 0.65 -2.94 -13.82
C LYS A 140 -0.73 -3.20 -13.24
N ILE A 141 -1.73 -3.03 -14.09
CA ILE A 141 -3.09 -3.50 -13.84
C ILE A 141 -3.36 -4.60 -14.84
N TYR A 142 -3.78 -5.77 -14.36
CA TYR A 142 -4.30 -6.83 -15.20
C TYR A 142 -5.83 -6.73 -15.24
N ILE A 143 -6.42 -6.78 -16.42
CA ILE A 143 -7.86 -6.65 -16.62
C ILE A 143 -8.41 -8.01 -17.05
N GLU A 144 -9.49 -8.44 -16.40
CA GLU A 144 -10.22 -9.66 -16.74
C GLU A 144 -11.65 -9.29 -17.17
N GLY A 145 -12.18 -9.94 -18.22
CA GLY A 145 -13.57 -9.76 -18.69
C GLY A 145 -13.74 -9.37 -20.17
N MET A 146 -15.00 -9.29 -20.62
CA MET A 146 -15.38 -9.20 -22.04
C MET A 146 -14.92 -7.91 -22.76
N TYR A 147 -14.44 -8.11 -24.00
CA TYR A 147 -13.95 -7.12 -25.00
C TYR A 147 -12.53 -6.56 -24.80
N VAL A 148 -11.62 -7.36 -24.24
CA VAL A 148 -10.18 -7.04 -24.20
C VAL A 148 -9.39 -8.12 -24.95
N PRO A 149 -9.21 -8.02 -26.28
CA PRO A 149 -8.53 -9.05 -27.06
C PRO A 149 -7.02 -9.15 -26.78
N ASP A 150 -6.42 -8.13 -26.18
CA ASP A 150 -5.00 -8.09 -25.79
C ASP A 150 -4.85 -7.38 -24.43
N PRO A 151 -3.80 -7.68 -23.62
CA PRO A 151 -3.55 -6.97 -22.37
C PRO A 151 -3.37 -5.49 -22.68
N PHE A 152 -4.41 -4.69 -22.46
CA PHE A 152 -4.32 -3.25 -22.57
C PHE A 152 -3.16 -2.76 -21.70
N PHE A 153 -2.41 -1.77 -22.19
CA PHE A 153 -1.43 -1.07 -21.37
C PHE A 153 -2.19 -0.25 -20.33
N THR A 154 -2.59 -0.91 -19.25
CA THR A 154 -3.20 -0.29 -18.09
C THR A 154 -2.22 -0.28 -16.95
N SER A 155 -1.83 0.92 -16.55
CA SER A 155 -0.93 1.16 -15.44
C SER A 155 -1.63 2.03 -14.42
N TRP A 156 -1.15 2.00 -13.20
CA TRP A 156 -1.50 3.00 -12.22
C TRP A 156 -0.30 3.88 -11.89
N GLU A 157 -0.57 5.08 -11.42
CA GLU A 157 0.44 5.99 -10.92
C GLU A 157 -0.12 6.81 -9.76
N ILE A 158 0.76 7.42 -8.98
CA ILE A 158 0.37 8.34 -7.91
C ILE A 158 0.78 9.76 -8.33
N ARG A 159 -0.19 10.68 -8.36
CA ARG A 159 0.03 12.11 -8.58
C ARG A 159 -0.61 12.87 -7.44
N GLU A 160 0.14 13.75 -6.76
CA GLU A 160 -0.41 14.65 -5.75
C GLU A 160 -1.31 13.92 -4.73
N ASP A 161 -0.86 12.76 -4.24
CA ASP A 161 -1.60 11.90 -3.30
C ASP A 161 -2.93 11.32 -3.80
N GLN A 162 -3.10 11.27 -5.11
CA GLN A 162 -4.22 10.63 -5.78
C GLN A 162 -3.70 9.46 -6.58
N LEU A 163 -4.42 8.34 -6.51
CA LEU A 163 -4.13 7.16 -7.31
C LEU A 163 -4.84 7.31 -8.66
N TRP A 164 -4.10 7.28 -9.75
CA TRP A 164 -4.63 7.39 -11.10
C TRP A 164 -4.48 6.07 -11.84
N ILE A 165 -5.56 5.59 -12.45
CA ILE A 165 -5.54 4.51 -13.43
C ILE A 165 -5.43 5.15 -14.81
N ARG A 166 -4.44 4.74 -15.59
CA ARG A 166 -4.37 5.05 -17.01
C ARG A 166 -4.82 3.85 -17.82
N THR A 167 -5.79 4.05 -18.69
CA THR A 167 -6.19 3.06 -19.69
C THR A 167 -6.08 3.66 -21.09
N ARG A 168 -5.74 2.81 -22.06
CA ARG A 168 -5.85 3.17 -23.48
C ARG A 168 -7.21 2.70 -23.97
N SER A 169 -8.02 3.63 -24.49
CA SER A 169 -9.32 3.30 -25.08
C SER A 169 -9.14 3.06 -26.58
N GLU A 170 -9.54 1.89 -27.09
CA GLU A 170 -9.62 1.67 -28.55
C GLU A 170 -10.89 2.27 -29.16
N LEU A 171 -11.94 2.51 -28.36
CA LEU A 171 -13.24 2.95 -28.84
C LEU A 171 -13.29 4.44 -29.25
N SER A 172 -12.25 5.20 -28.93
CA SER A 172 -12.15 6.63 -29.27
C SER A 172 -10.70 7.01 -29.50
N ASP A 173 -10.20 6.89 -30.73
CA ASP A 173 -8.79 7.19 -31.10
C ASP A 173 -7.74 6.36 -30.33
N PRO A 174 -6.98 5.46 -30.98
CA PRO A 174 -5.93 4.66 -30.32
C PRO A 174 -4.79 5.48 -29.69
N LYS A 175 -4.79 6.81 -29.86
CA LYS A 175 -3.90 7.77 -29.18
C LYS A 175 -4.49 8.38 -27.91
N SER A 176 -5.78 8.21 -27.62
CA SER A 176 -6.40 8.81 -26.44
C SER A 176 -6.14 7.97 -25.18
N LEU A 177 -5.54 8.61 -24.18
CA LEU A 177 -5.35 8.04 -22.85
C LEU A 177 -6.53 8.49 -21.99
N VAL A 178 -7.30 7.55 -21.46
CA VAL A 178 -8.32 7.81 -20.46
C VAL A 178 -7.67 7.65 -19.09
N SER A 179 -7.75 8.70 -18.26
CA SER A 179 -7.19 8.69 -16.91
C SER A 179 -8.32 8.77 -15.90
N CYS A 180 -8.53 7.72 -15.12
CA CYS A 180 -9.51 7.70 -14.04
C CYS A 180 -8.81 7.91 -12.70
N GLN A 181 -9.38 8.76 -11.87
CA GLN A 181 -8.90 9.03 -10.52
C GLN A 181 -9.54 8.05 -9.53
N ILE A 182 -8.75 7.54 -8.59
CA ILE A 182 -9.20 6.79 -7.42
C ILE A 182 -9.05 7.68 -6.18
N THR A 183 -10.16 7.83 -5.46
CA THR A 183 -10.25 8.57 -4.20
C THR A 183 -10.72 7.65 -3.08
N PHE A 184 -10.14 7.81 -1.90
CA PHE A 184 -10.46 7.00 -0.71
C PHE A 184 -11.34 7.80 0.24
N GLN A 185 -12.54 7.30 0.51
CA GLN A 185 -13.49 7.88 1.48
C GLN A 185 -13.87 6.81 2.51
N GLU A 186 -13.33 6.93 3.73
CA GLU A 186 -13.54 5.93 4.79
C GLU A 186 -13.26 4.49 4.30
N ASN A 187 -14.30 3.66 4.17
CA ASN A 187 -14.26 2.28 3.70
C ASN A 187 -14.70 2.10 2.22
N VAL A 188 -14.84 3.21 1.50
CA VAL A 188 -15.29 3.28 0.12
C VAL A 188 -14.15 3.79 -0.76
N VAL A 189 -13.92 3.09 -1.87
CA VAL A 189 -13.05 3.54 -2.95
C VAL A 189 -13.95 4.13 -4.03
N ILE A 190 -13.62 5.31 -4.52
CA ILE A 190 -14.37 5.99 -5.58
C ILE A 190 -13.47 6.10 -6.80
N LYS A 191 -13.92 5.58 -7.94
CA LYS A 191 -13.26 5.76 -9.24
C LYS A 191 -14.04 6.78 -10.05
N THR A 192 -13.40 7.85 -10.45
CA THR A 192 -13.99 8.92 -11.28
C THR A 192 -13.24 8.97 -12.61
N CYS A 193 -13.93 8.72 -13.72
CA CYS A 193 -13.35 8.84 -15.06
C CYS A 193 -13.70 10.19 -15.69
N PRO A 194 -12.97 10.63 -16.74
CA PRO A 194 -13.28 11.87 -17.46
C PRO A 194 -14.73 11.85 -17.98
N PRO A 195 -15.33 13.03 -18.17
CA PRO A 195 -16.70 13.09 -18.67
C PRO A 195 -16.82 12.44 -20.05
N ASP A 196 -18.00 11.90 -20.33
CA ASP A 196 -18.34 11.40 -21.66
C ASP A 196 -18.51 12.54 -22.69
N ARG A 197 -19.01 12.21 -23.89
CA ARG A 197 -19.23 13.20 -24.96
C ARG A 197 -20.24 14.28 -24.57
N ASP A 198 -21.11 14.02 -23.60
CA ASP A 198 -22.16 14.91 -23.13
C ASP A 198 -21.72 15.70 -21.87
N GLY A 199 -20.47 15.54 -21.45
CA GLY A 199 -19.92 16.25 -20.30
C GLY A 199 -20.24 15.58 -18.96
N VAL A 200 -20.81 14.38 -18.95
CA VAL A 200 -21.30 13.71 -17.73
C VAL A 200 -20.19 12.86 -17.12
N VAL A 201 -19.95 13.06 -15.82
CA VAL A 201 -18.98 12.29 -15.02
C VAL A 201 -19.71 11.22 -14.21
N TYR A 202 -19.27 9.97 -14.34
CA TYR A 202 -19.86 8.82 -13.64
C TYR A 202 -18.90 8.28 -12.56
N PRO A 203 -19.08 8.64 -11.28
CA PRO A 203 -18.27 8.11 -10.20
C PRO A 203 -18.73 6.70 -9.82
N SER A 204 -17.84 5.71 -9.96
CA SER A 204 -18.09 4.35 -9.48
C SER A 204 -17.64 4.21 -8.02
N LYS A 205 -18.53 3.71 -7.14
CA LYS A 205 -18.22 3.48 -5.72
C LYS A 205 -17.99 1.99 -5.47
N TYR A 206 -16.98 1.68 -4.67
CA TYR A 206 -16.61 0.31 -4.31
C TYR A 206 -16.45 0.18 -2.80
N LYS A 207 -16.91 -0.94 -2.24
CA LYS A 207 -16.72 -1.27 -0.82
C LYS A 207 -15.87 -2.53 -0.70
N LYS A 208 -14.97 -2.54 0.28
CA LYS A 208 -14.19 -3.74 0.61
C LYS A 208 -15.13 -4.84 1.12
N ASP A 209 -15.02 -6.04 0.56
CA ASP A 209 -15.72 -7.23 1.05
C ASP A 209 -14.75 -8.12 1.84
N LYS A 210 -14.35 -9.27 1.27
CA LYS A 210 -13.40 -10.22 1.89
C LYS A 210 -12.05 -10.20 1.19
N GLY A 211 -10.98 -10.37 1.98
CA GLY A 211 -9.62 -10.36 1.48
C GLY A 211 -9.26 -9.01 0.83
N ASN A 212 -8.79 -9.07 -0.41
CA ASN A 212 -8.30 -7.90 -1.16
C ASN A 212 -9.31 -7.45 -2.24
N THR A 213 -10.56 -7.91 -2.13
CA THR A 213 -11.61 -7.68 -3.11
C THR A 213 -12.49 -6.49 -2.72
N TYR A 214 -12.78 -5.64 -3.71
CA TYR A 214 -13.69 -4.51 -3.59
C TYR A 214 -14.82 -4.66 -4.60
N HIS A 215 -16.06 -4.62 -4.11
CA HIS A 215 -17.25 -4.75 -4.94
C HIS A 215 -17.87 -3.39 -5.22
N PHE A 216 -18.32 -3.22 -6.45
CA PHE A 216 -19.12 -2.08 -6.86
C PHE A 216 -20.44 -1.99 -6.06
N ILE A 217 -20.76 -0.79 -5.56
CA ILE A 217 -21.94 -0.52 -4.71
C ILE A 217 -22.71 0.75 -5.16
N GLY A 218 -22.39 1.32 -6.32
CA GLY A 218 -23.01 2.55 -6.81
C GLY A 218 -23.88 2.34 -8.05
N GLU A 219 -24.45 3.41 -8.58
CA GLU A 219 -24.99 3.42 -9.93
C GLU A 219 -23.90 3.97 -10.86
N CYS A 220 -23.54 3.21 -11.90
CA CYS A 220 -22.93 3.82 -13.05
C CYS A 220 -24.11 4.52 -13.71
N GLY A 221 -24.15 5.84 -13.68
CA GLY A 221 -25.17 6.55 -14.46
C GLY A 221 -25.04 6.07 -15.90
N LEU A 222 -26.14 5.53 -16.42
CA LEU A 222 -26.35 5.33 -17.85
C LEU A 222 -27.24 6.48 -18.33
#